data_AF-A0A920BJS9-F1
#
_entry.id   AF-A0A920BJS9-F1
#
_cell.length_a   1.000
_cell.length_b   1.000
_cell.length_c   1.000
_cell.angle_alpha   90.00
_cell.angle_beta   90.00
_cell.angle_gamma   90.00
#
_symmetry.space_group_name_H-M   'P 1'
#
loop_
_entity.id
_entity.type
_entity.pdbx_description
1 polymer ?
#
loop_
_entity_poly.entity_id
_entity_poly.type
_entity_poly.pdbx_seq_one_letter_code
_entity_poly.pdbx_strand_id
1 'polypeptide(L)'
;MLMWWGERGTSDSLIMSDAPTLAKGYISPEMVAERYQAASGRDLSNLPFYVAFQFWRLAAITEGVRVRFTAGAMGNKDIGDEMEGFNSRIDALLEASNTKLKEL
;
A
#
# COMPACT_ATOMS: atom_id res chain seq x y z
N MET A 1 8.48 2.16 3.51
CA MET A 1 8.04 3.53 3.14
C MET A 1 8.06 3.79 1.63
N LEU A 2 8.72 2.98 0.81
CA LEU A 2 8.71 3.14 -0.66
C LEU A 2 7.35 2.81 -1.31
N MET A 3 6.57 1.89 -0.71
CA MET A 3 5.21 1.56 -1.16
C MET A 3 4.32 2.81 -1.30
N TRP A 4 4.47 3.77 -0.39
CA TRP A 4 3.71 5.02 -0.40
C TRP A 4 4.07 5.99 -1.52
N TRP A 5 5.16 5.74 -2.26
CA TRP A 5 5.60 6.64 -3.32
C TRP A 5 4.69 6.53 -4.55
N GLY A 6 4.18 5.32 -4.83
CA GLY A 6 3.22 5.04 -5.92
C GLY A 6 3.83 5.18 -7.31
N GLU A 7 3.41 4.36 -8.26
CA GLU A 7 3.82 4.54 -9.66
C GLU A 7 3.14 5.75 -10.29
N ARG A 8 3.86 6.46 -11.15
CA ARG A 8 3.28 7.57 -11.90
C ARG A 8 2.22 7.06 -12.87
N GLY A 9 1.03 7.63 -12.79
CA GLY A 9 -0.09 7.29 -13.68
C GLY A 9 -0.96 6.14 -13.17
N THR A 10 -0.57 5.47 -12.08
CA THR A 10 -1.39 4.46 -11.40
C THR A 10 -2.19 5.16 -10.31
N SER A 11 -3.41 5.61 -10.65
CA SER A 11 -4.37 6.15 -9.69
C SER A 11 -5.27 5.04 -9.16
N ASP A 12 -4.68 3.94 -8.65
CA ASP A 12 -5.48 2.92 -8.00
C ASP A 12 -5.91 3.42 -6.62
N SER A 13 -7.07 4.09 -6.60
CA SER A 13 -7.62 4.76 -5.43
C SER A 13 -7.88 3.79 -4.26
N LEU A 14 -8.03 2.49 -4.54
CA LEU A 14 -8.24 1.46 -3.52
C LEU A 14 -6.96 1.20 -2.71
N ILE A 15 -5.80 1.28 -3.36
CA ILE A 15 -4.49 1.10 -2.71
C ILE A 15 -3.98 2.44 -2.17
N MET A 16 -4.05 3.49 -3.01
CA MET A 16 -3.53 4.82 -2.70
C MET A 16 -4.28 5.91 -3.46
N SER A 17 -5.07 6.71 -2.73
CA SER A 17 -5.73 7.91 -3.26
C SER A 17 -4.75 9.06 -3.50
N ASP A 18 -3.72 9.19 -2.65
CA ASP A 18 -2.89 10.41 -2.54
C ASP A 18 -1.40 10.10 -2.65
N ALA A 19 -0.99 9.40 -3.70
CA ALA A 19 0.42 9.12 -3.95
C ALA A 19 1.21 10.42 -4.22
N PRO A 20 2.41 10.63 -3.62
CA PRO A 20 3.24 11.80 -3.88
C PRO A 20 3.57 11.99 -5.37
N THR A 21 3.69 10.89 -6.13
CA THR A 21 3.98 10.93 -7.57
C THR A 21 2.87 11.51 -8.44
N LEU A 22 1.65 11.70 -7.90
CA LEU A 22 0.58 12.44 -8.59
C LEU A 22 0.91 13.94 -8.72
N ALA A 23 1.72 14.48 -7.80
CA ALA A 23 2.17 15.86 -7.87
C ALA A 23 3.39 16.00 -8.80
N LYS A 24 3.40 17.07 -9.61
CA LYS A 24 4.55 17.40 -10.46
C LYS A 24 5.79 17.64 -9.60
N GLY A 25 6.93 17.13 -10.05
CA GLY A 25 8.24 17.31 -9.40
C GLY A 25 8.69 16.15 -8.51
N TYR A 26 7.79 15.24 -8.11
CA TYR A 26 8.18 14.03 -7.38
C TYR A 26 8.81 13.00 -8.30
N ILE A 27 9.98 12.47 -7.92
CA ILE A 27 10.68 11.39 -8.65
C ILE A 27 9.90 10.07 -8.60
N SER A 28 10.19 9.12 -9.50
CA SER A 28 9.52 7.80 -9.46
C SER A 28 10.04 6.92 -8.31
N PRO A 29 9.31 5.86 -7.91
CA PRO A 29 9.77 4.92 -6.89
C PRO A 29 11.15 4.29 -7.21
N GLU A 30 11.41 4.01 -8.48
CA GLU A 30 12.68 3.43 -8.96
C GLU A 30 13.82 4.42 -8.72
N MET A 31 13.61 5.70 -9.08
CA MET A 31 14.58 6.76 -8.83
C MET A 31 14.84 6.98 -7.33
N VAL A 32 13.84 6.77 -6.46
CA VAL A 32 14.05 6.81 -4.99
C VAL A 32 14.95 5.65 -4.56
N ALA A 33 14.68 4.43 -5.04
CA ALA A 33 15.46 3.25 -4.72
C ALA A 33 16.93 3.40 -5.18
N GLU A 34 17.14 3.85 -6.41
CA GLU A 34 18.48 4.12 -6.96
C GLU A 34 19.26 5.14 -6.13
N ARG A 35 18.63 6.27 -5.78
CA ARG A 35 19.26 7.30 -4.93
C ARG A 35 19.60 6.76 -3.55
N TYR A 36 18.71 5.98 -2.95
CA TYR A 36 18.95 5.37 -1.65
C TYR A 36 20.09 4.35 -1.70
N GLN A 37 20.16 3.51 -2.75
CA GLN A 37 21.25 2.56 -2.96
C GLN A 37 22.58 3.29 -3.12
N ALA A 38 22.64 4.32 -3.97
CA ALA A 38 23.85 5.11 -4.19
C ALA A 38 24.34 5.81 -2.92
N ALA A 39 23.43 6.36 -2.12
CA ALA A 39 23.78 7.08 -0.90
C ALA A 39 24.15 6.14 0.27
N SER A 40 23.52 4.97 0.36
CA SER A 40 23.70 4.05 1.50
C SER A 40 24.66 2.88 1.23
N GLY A 41 24.96 2.57 -0.02
CA GLY A 41 25.74 1.39 -0.43
C GLY A 41 25.04 0.05 -0.16
N ARG A 42 23.76 0.04 0.23
CA ARG A 42 23.03 -1.19 0.55
C ARG A 42 22.54 -1.89 -0.70
N ASP A 43 22.62 -3.22 -0.70
CA ASP A 43 21.96 -4.05 -1.71
C ASP A 43 20.43 -4.00 -1.53
N LEU A 44 19.73 -3.72 -2.62
CA LEU A 44 18.27 -3.63 -2.69
C LEU A 44 17.65 -4.76 -3.52
N SER A 45 18.40 -5.83 -3.83
CA SER A 45 17.88 -7.02 -4.54
C SER A 45 16.58 -7.58 -3.94
N ASN A 46 16.46 -7.56 -2.60
CA ASN A 46 15.28 -8.03 -1.87
C ASN A 46 14.20 -6.95 -1.66
N LEU A 47 14.32 -5.77 -2.26
CA LEU A 47 13.34 -4.69 -2.11
C LEU A 47 11.91 -5.11 -2.50
N PRO A 48 11.65 -5.89 -3.56
CA PRO A 48 10.29 -6.35 -3.89
C PRO A 48 9.61 -7.10 -2.74
N PHE A 49 10.36 -7.94 -2.00
CA PHE A 49 9.85 -8.64 -0.81
C PHE A 49 9.39 -7.65 0.26
N TYR A 50 10.21 -6.63 0.56
CA TYR A 50 9.85 -5.63 1.57
C TYR A 50 8.67 -4.74 1.15
N VAL A 51 8.46 -4.53 -0.15
CA VAL A 51 7.29 -3.82 -0.68
C VAL A 51 6.06 -4.71 -0.60
N ALA A 52 6.15 -5.98 -0.99
CA ALA A 52 5.06 -6.95 -0.82
C ALA A 52 4.62 -7.07 0.64
N PHE A 53 5.57 -7.23 1.56
CA PHE A 53 5.31 -7.29 2.99
C PHE A 53 4.58 -6.03 3.51
N GLN A 54 4.89 -4.85 2.97
CA GLN A 54 4.19 -3.61 3.34
C GLN A 54 2.73 -3.60 2.90
N PHE A 55 2.43 -4.09 1.69
CA PHE A 55 1.06 -4.24 1.21
C PHE A 55 0.27 -5.23 2.06
N TRP A 56 0.82 -6.43 2.30
CA TRP A 56 0.21 -7.43 3.19
C TRP A 56 -0.03 -6.88 4.61
N ARG A 57 0.98 -6.21 5.19
CA ARG A 57 0.86 -5.59 6.52
C ARG A 57 -0.25 -4.54 6.55
N LEU A 58 -0.40 -3.74 5.50
CA LEU A 58 -1.48 -2.75 5.42
C LEU A 58 -2.85 -3.42 5.26
N ALA A 59 -2.94 -4.53 4.53
CA ALA A 59 -4.17 -5.32 4.45
C ALA A 59 -4.57 -5.84 5.85
N ALA A 60 -3.63 -6.39 6.61
CA ALA A 60 -3.88 -6.86 7.98
C ALA A 60 -4.31 -5.72 8.94
N ILE A 61 -3.71 -4.54 8.80
CA ILE A 61 -4.13 -3.35 9.58
C ILE A 61 -5.56 -2.95 9.22
N THR A 62 -5.87 -2.90 7.91
CA THR A 62 -7.20 -2.54 7.39
C THR A 62 -8.26 -3.54 7.86
N GLU A 63 -7.96 -4.84 7.81
CA GLU A 63 -8.82 -5.89 8.34
C GLU A 63 -9.04 -5.74 9.85
N GLY A 64 -7.98 -5.46 10.61
CA GLY A 64 -8.12 -5.20 12.04
C GLY A 64 -8.99 -3.96 12.34
N VAL A 65 -9.02 -2.96 11.47
CA VAL A 65 -9.94 -1.81 11.58
C VAL A 65 -11.37 -2.27 11.29
N ARG A 66 -11.60 -2.98 10.17
CA ARG A 66 -12.90 -3.54 9.79
C ARG A 66 -13.52 -4.37 10.92
N VAL A 67 -12.76 -5.29 11.51
CA VAL A 67 -13.21 -6.13 12.63
C VAL A 67 -13.63 -5.29 13.84
N ARG A 68 -12.85 -4.28 14.23
CA ARG A 68 -13.21 -3.39 15.35
C ARG A 68 -14.47 -2.57 15.07
N PHE A 69 -14.66 -2.12 13.83
CA PHE A 69 -15.90 -1.47 13.40
C PHE A 69 -17.10 -2.41 13.55
N THR A 70 -17.02 -3.64 13.03
CA THR A 70 -18.12 -4.62 13.15
C THR A 70 -18.43 -5.04 14.57
N ALA A 71 -17.45 -4.97 15.48
CA ALA A 71 -17.62 -5.25 16.90
C ALA A 71 -18.24 -4.07 17.69
N GLY A 72 -18.59 -2.95 17.02
CA GLY A 72 -19.17 -1.77 17.65
C GLY A 72 -18.17 -0.90 18.43
N ALA A 73 -16.86 -1.18 18.34
CA ALA A 73 -15.83 -0.46 19.09
C ALA A 73 -15.67 1.02 18.65
N MET A 74 -16.24 1.39 17.51
CA MET A 74 -16.21 2.76 16.95
C MET A 74 -17.55 3.50 17.09
N GLY A 75 -18.46 2.99 17.93
CA GLY A 75 -19.80 3.54 18.16
C GLY A 75 -20.88 3.00 17.21
N ASN A 76 -22.13 3.45 17.40
CA ASN A 76 -23.27 3.08 16.57
C ASN A 76 -23.27 3.87 15.25
N LYS A 77 -22.31 3.59 14.37
CA LYS A 77 -22.40 3.98 12.96
C LYS A 77 -22.97 2.81 12.17
N ASP A 78 -23.98 3.10 11.35
CA ASP A 78 -24.35 2.18 10.27
C ASP A 78 -23.22 2.24 9.23
N ILE A 79 -22.57 1.10 9.03
CA ILE A 79 -21.34 0.95 8.24
C ILE A 79 -21.60 0.13 6.97
N GLY A 80 -22.85 -0.08 6.56
CA GLY A 80 -23.24 -0.90 5.40
C GLY A 80 -22.33 -0.73 4.18
N ASP A 81 -22.37 0.45 3.55
CA ASP A 81 -21.55 0.74 2.35
C ASP A 81 -20.04 0.84 2.66
N GLU A 82 -19.67 1.19 3.89
CA GLU A 82 -18.26 1.26 4.32
C GLU A 82 -17.61 -0.14 4.37
N MET A 83 -18.38 -1.19 4.67
CA MET A 83 -17.89 -2.56 4.76
C MET A 83 -17.43 -3.13 3.41
N GLU A 84 -18.16 -2.82 2.33
CA GLU A 84 -17.75 -3.20 0.98
C GLU A 84 -16.47 -2.47 0.57
N GLY A 85 -16.32 -1.21 0.99
CA GLY A 85 -15.09 -0.43 0.82
C GLY A 85 -13.89 -1.04 1.54
N PHE A 86 -14.07 -1.55 2.76
CA PHE A 86 -13.02 -2.26 3.49
C PHE A 86 -12.58 -3.53 2.76
N ASN A 87 -13.52 -4.37 2.34
CA ASN A 87 -13.21 -5.62 1.66
C ASN A 87 -12.47 -5.36 0.33
N SER A 88 -13.01 -4.47 -0.50
CA SER A 88 -12.40 -4.10 -1.79
C SER A 88 -10.96 -3.59 -1.62
N ARG A 89 -10.73 -2.78 -0.57
CA ARG A 89 -9.40 -2.27 -0.24
C ARG A 89 -8.45 -3.36 0.24
N ILE A 90 -8.92 -4.28 1.08
CA ILE A 90 -8.11 -5.40 1.58
C ILE A 90 -7.68 -6.28 0.39
N ASP A 91 -8.62 -6.62 -0.50
CA ASP A 91 -8.33 -7.44 -1.68
C ASP A 91 -7.33 -6.77 -2.62
N ALA A 92 -7.48 -5.47 -2.89
CA ALA A 92 -6.54 -4.72 -3.71
C ALA A 92 -5.12 -4.71 -3.11
N LEU A 93 -5.01 -4.55 -1.78
CA LEU A 93 -3.72 -4.61 -1.08
C LEU A 93 -3.09 -6.01 -1.12
N LEU A 94 -3.90 -7.07 -1.00
CA LEU A 94 -3.40 -8.44 -1.10
C LEU A 94 -2.94 -8.78 -2.52
N GLU A 95 -3.65 -8.32 -3.56
CA GLU A 95 -3.23 -8.53 -4.94
C GLU A 95 -1.96 -7.75 -5.28
N ALA A 96 -1.81 -6.52 -4.77
CA ALA A 96 -0.58 -5.75 -4.89
C ALA A 96 0.60 -6.46 -4.20
N SER A 97 0.37 -7.04 -3.02
CA SER A 97 1.37 -7.88 -2.34
C SER A 97 1.76 -9.08 -3.19
N ASN A 98 0.79 -9.80 -3.74
CA ASN A 98 1.02 -10.99 -4.55
C ASN A 98 1.79 -10.65 -5.84
N THR A 99 1.44 -9.55 -6.49
CA THR A 99 2.15 -9.05 -7.68
C THR A 99 3.62 -8.81 -7.37
N LYS A 100 3.94 -8.14 -6.25
CA LYS A 100 5.33 -7.89 -5.85
C LYS A 100 6.10 -9.12 -5.42
N LEU A 101 5.44 -10.16 -4.91
CA LEU A 101 6.09 -11.45 -4.64
C LEU A 101 6.47 -12.21 -5.91
N LYS A 102 5.72 -12.04 -7.01
CA LYS A 102 6.02 -12.66 -8.31
C LYS A 102 7.24 -12.03 -9.00
N GLU A 103 7.70 -10.87 -8.52
CA GLU A 103 8.90 -10.18 -9.02
C GLU A 103 10.21 -10.65 -8.34
N LEU A 104 10.12 -11.58 -7.38
CA LEU A 104 11.27 -12.22 -6.71
C LEU A 104 11.83 -13.38 -7.53
#